data_AF-A0A956GV77-F1
#
_entry.id   AF-A0A956GV77-F1
#
_cell.length_a   1.000
_cell.length_b   1.000
_cell.length_c   1.000
_cell.angle_alpha   90.00
_cell.angle_beta   90.00
_cell.angle_gamma   90.00
#
_symmetry.space_group_name_H-M   'P 1'
#
loop_
_entity.id
_entity.type
_entity.pdbx_description
1 polymer ?
#
loop_
_entity_poly.entity_id
_entity_poly.type
_entity_poly.pdbx_seq_one_letter_code
_entity_poly.pdbx_strand_id
1 'polypeptide(L)'
;MPRAPWFAYVLVSVRTRRTYVGVTTDVVRRTRQHNGELAGGARSTRAGRPWRVGALHGPYATRGEAQSVEHALRRRRGLRRLDEFG
;
A
#
# COMPACT_ATOMS: atom_id res chain seq x y z
N MET A 1 12.83 -23.49 0.61
CA MET A 1 12.27 -22.38 1.40
C MET A 1 11.16 -21.71 0.60
N PRO A 2 9.90 -21.68 1.08
CA PRO A 2 8.86 -20.94 0.37
C PRO A 2 9.19 -19.45 0.38
N ARG A 3 9.13 -18.81 -0.79
CA ARG A 3 9.32 -17.35 -0.91
C ARG A 3 8.12 -16.65 -0.26
N ALA A 4 8.37 -15.61 0.54
CA ALA A 4 7.30 -14.80 1.10
C ALA A 4 6.47 -14.16 -0.02
N PRO A 5 5.13 -14.18 0.05
CA PRO A 5 4.26 -13.61 -0.98
C PRO A 5 4.41 -12.08 -1.03
N TRP A 6 4.25 -11.52 -2.22
CA TRP A 6 4.22 -10.08 -2.45
C TRP A 6 2.79 -9.57 -2.50
N PHE A 7 2.58 -8.36 -2.01
CA PHE A 7 1.31 -7.67 -2.05
C PHE A 7 1.48 -6.27 -2.61
N ALA A 8 0.49 -5.81 -3.37
CA ALA A 8 0.29 -4.40 -3.68
C ALA A 8 -0.82 -3.88 -2.78
N TYR A 9 -0.58 -2.78 -2.06
CA TYR A 9 -1.53 -2.23 -1.09
C TYR A 9 -1.82 -0.76 -1.38
N VAL A 10 -3.01 -0.33 -0.97
CA VAL A 10 -3.43 1.06 -0.95
C VAL A 10 -3.71 1.46 0.48
N LEU A 11 -2.97 2.44 0.98
CA LEU A 11 -3.28 3.11 2.24
C LEU A 11 -4.17 4.31 1.98
N VAL A 12 -5.09 4.57 2.90
CA VAL A 12 -5.92 5.77 2.94
C VAL A 12 -5.66 6.53 4.22
N SER A 13 -5.41 7.84 4.09
CA SER A 13 -5.33 8.77 5.20
C SER A 13 -6.73 9.01 5.76
N VAL A 14 -6.92 8.73 7.05
CA VAL A 14 -8.20 8.98 7.72
C VAL A 14 -8.53 10.48 7.74
N ARG A 15 -7.51 11.34 7.87
CA ARG A 15 -7.68 12.80 7.97
C ARG A 15 -7.86 13.49 6.62
N THR A 16 -7.07 13.10 5.62
CA THR A 16 -6.95 13.88 4.38
C THR A 16 -7.59 13.21 3.18
N ARG A 17 -8.08 11.96 3.34
CA ARG A 17 -8.60 11.11 2.24
C ARG A 17 -7.57 10.87 1.11
N ARG A 18 -6.30 11.26 1.32
CA ARG A 18 -5.20 10.97 0.41
C ARG A 18 -4.93 9.47 0.40
N THR A 19 -4.53 8.96 -0.75
CA THR A 19 -4.14 7.56 -0.93
C THR A 19 -2.64 7.44 -1.17
N TYR A 20 -2.05 6.36 -0.69
CA TYR A 20 -0.68 5.97 -0.95
C TYR A 20 -0.66 4.54 -1.46
N VAL A 21 0.10 4.26 -2.51
CA VAL A 21 0.22 2.91 -3.09
C VAL A 21 1.66 2.45 -2.93
N GLY A 22 1.83 1.18 -2.58
CA GLY A 22 3.14 0.54 -2.55
C GLY A 22 3.04 -0.98 -2.64
N VAL A 23 4.20 -1.61 -2.68
CA VAL A 23 4.35 -3.07 -2.62
C VAL A 23 5.15 -3.50 -1.39
N THR A 24 4.82 -4.65 -0.82
CA THR A 24 5.56 -5.24 0.31
C THR A 24 5.24 -6.72 0.47
N THR A 25 6.10 -7.43 1.20
CA THR A 25 5.81 -8.80 1.69
C THR A 25 5.14 -8.79 3.07
N ASP A 26 5.10 -7.65 3.75
CA ASP A 26 4.52 -7.50 5.09
C ASP A 26 3.80 -6.15 5.22
N VAL A 27 2.48 -6.20 4.99
CA VAL A 27 1.60 -5.03 4.94
C VAL A 27 1.42 -4.42 6.34
N VAL A 28 1.36 -5.26 7.37
CA VAL A 28 1.16 -4.83 8.76
C VAL A 28 2.36 -4.01 9.20
N ARG A 29 3.57 -4.56 9.07
CA ARG A 29 4.81 -3.84 9.39
C ARG A 29 4.91 -2.56 8.58
N ARG A 30 4.60 -2.59 7.28
CA ARG A 30 4.70 -1.41 6.42
C ARG A 30 3.71 -0.32 6.83
N THR A 31 2.50 -0.69 7.23
CA THR A 31 1.48 0.26 7.74
C THR A 31 1.97 0.94 9.02
N ARG A 32 2.53 0.19 9.97
CA ARG A 32 3.12 0.72 11.21
C ARG A 32 4.28 1.69 10.92
N GLN A 33 5.12 1.39 9.92
CA GLN A 33 6.17 2.31 9.46
C GLN A 33 5.60 3.64 8.92
N HIS A 34 4.55 3.57 8.11
CA HIS A 34 3.88 4.77 7.59
C HIS A 34 3.21 5.60 8.70
N ASN A 35 2.67 4.94 9.73
CA ASN A 35 2.12 5.58 10.92
C ASN A 35 3.17 6.11 11.90
N GLY A 36 4.45 5.76 11.71
CA GLY A 36 5.54 6.22 12.56
C GLY A 36 5.72 5.43 13.85
N GLU A 37 5.02 4.30 13.99
CA GLU A 37 5.25 3.35 15.07
C GLU A 37 6.58 2.59 14.88
N LEU A 38 7.04 2.47 13.63
CA LEU A 38 8.31 1.86 13.24
C LEU A 38 9.11 2.80 12.33
N ALA A 39 10.44 2.69 12.35
CA ALA A 39 11.32 3.41 11.44
C ALA A 39 11.17 2.90 9.99
N GLY A 40 11.47 3.76 9.00
CA GLY A 40 11.50 3.38 7.58
C GLY A 40 10.22 3.69 6.77
N GLY A 41 9.28 4.45 7.32
CA GLY A 41 8.12 4.96 6.59
C GLY A 41 8.46 6.07 5.59
N ALA A 42 7.73 6.14 4.47
CA ALA A 42 7.97 7.16 3.44
C ALA A 42 7.73 8.58 3.98
N ARG A 43 8.65 9.52 3.71
CA ARG A 43 8.58 10.92 4.19
C ARG A 43 7.26 11.61 3.84
N SER A 44 6.76 11.39 2.63
CA SER A 44 5.48 11.95 2.14
C SER A 44 4.25 11.48 2.92
N THR A 45 4.36 10.37 3.66
CA THR A 45 3.25 9.83 4.46
C THR A 45 3.15 10.43 5.86
N ARG A 46 4.14 11.21 6.32
CA ARG A 46 4.12 11.80 7.68
C ARG A 46 2.91 12.71 7.91
N ALA A 47 2.60 13.59 6.96
CA ALA A 47 1.50 14.56 7.09
C ALA A 47 0.10 13.94 6.98
N GLY A 48 -0.01 12.72 6.45
CA GLY A 48 -1.30 12.04 6.24
C GLY A 48 -1.69 11.04 7.31
N ARG A 49 -0.92 10.92 8.40
CA ARG A 49 -1.22 10.00 9.51
C ARG A 49 -2.52 10.40 10.23
N PRO A 50 -3.30 9.43 10.75
CA PRO A 50 -3.12 7.99 10.63
C PRO A 50 -3.55 7.45 9.27
N TRP A 51 -2.83 6.43 8.81
CA TRP A 51 -3.10 5.65 7.62
C TRP A 51 -3.74 4.32 8.00
N ARG A 52 -4.70 3.89 7.18
CA ARG A 52 -5.32 2.55 7.25
C ARG A 52 -5.16 1.85 5.92
N VAL A 53 -5.10 0.53 5.94
CA VAL A 53 -5.20 -0.29 4.71
C VAL A 53 -6.61 -0.11 4.15
N GLY A 54 -6.69 0.40 2.93
CA GLY A 54 -7.94 0.62 2.21
C GLY A 54 -8.21 -0.45 1.16
N ALA A 55 -7.17 -0.94 0.48
CA ALA A 55 -7.25 -2.07 -0.43
C ALA A 55 -5.96 -2.89 -0.39
N LEU A 56 -6.08 -4.19 -0.64
CA LEU A 56 -4.96 -5.12 -0.70
C LEU A 56 -5.14 -6.05 -1.91
N HIS A 57 -4.08 -6.22 -2.68
CA HIS A 57 -4.06 -7.09 -3.86
C HIS A 57 -2.91 -8.09 -3.77
N GLY A 58 -3.18 -9.33 -4.18
CA GLY A 58 -2.29 -10.47 -4.03
C GLY A 58 -2.97 -11.60 -3.25
N PRO A 59 -2.21 -12.62 -2.81
CA PRO A 59 -0.76 -12.72 -2.88
C PRO A 59 -0.22 -12.90 -4.32
N TYR A 60 0.98 -12.39 -4.57
CA TYR A 60 1.74 -12.59 -5.81
C TYR A 60 3.03 -13.36 -5.55
N ALA A 61 3.46 -14.18 -6.50
CA ALA A 61 4.65 -15.01 -6.38
C ALA A 61 5.94 -14.16 -6.45
N THR A 62 5.90 -13.05 -7.19
CA THR A 62 7.06 -12.21 -7.45
C THR A 62 6.81 -10.72 -7.18
N ARG A 63 7.89 -10.00 -6.92
CA ARG A 63 7.88 -8.54 -6.82
C ARG A 63 7.37 -7.89 -8.11
N GLY A 64 7.74 -8.44 -9.27
CA GLY A 64 7.38 -7.90 -10.59
C GLY A 64 5.86 -7.89 -10.81
N GLU A 65 5.18 -8.99 -10.48
CA GLU A 65 3.71 -9.07 -10.54
C GLU A 65 3.04 -8.02 -9.64
N ALA A 66 3.50 -7.89 -8.40
CA ALA A 66 3.00 -6.89 -7.47
C ALA A 66 3.25 -5.45 -7.99
N GLN A 67 4.41 -5.19 -8.61
CA GLN A 67 4.75 -3.89 -9.18
C GLN A 67 3.91 -3.54 -10.41
N SER A 68 3.56 -4.53 -11.24
CA SER A 68 2.61 -4.33 -12.34
C SER A 68 1.24 -3.86 -11.83
N VAL A 69 0.77 -4.45 -10.73
CA VAL A 69 -0.48 -4.03 -10.07
C VAL A 69 -0.35 -2.64 -9.46
N GLU A 70 0.75 -2.35 -8.76
CA GLU A 70 1.05 -1.01 -8.25
C GLU A 70 1.03 0.04 -9.37
N HIS A 71 1.64 -0.26 -10.52
CA HIS A 71 1.65 0.63 -11.68
C HIS A 71 0.23 0.90 -12.19
N ALA A 72 -0.61 -0.14 -12.29
CA ALA A 72 -2.01 0.03 -12.67
C ALA A 72 -2.80 0.90 -11.66
N LEU A 73 -2.59 0.69 -10.35
CA LEU A 73 -3.21 1.48 -9.28
C LEU A 73 -2.76 2.95 -9.28
N ARG A 74 -1.50 3.22 -9.65
CA ARG A 74 -0.96 4.58 -9.77
C ARG A 74 -1.64 5.38 -10.89
N ARG A 75 -2.11 4.71 -11.95
CA ARG A 75 -2.90 5.34 -13.05
C ARG A 75 -4.29 5.79 -12.59
N ARG A 76 -4.89 5.10 -11.62
CA ARG A 76 -6.11 5.56 -10.93
C ARG A 76 -5.78 6.75 -10.04
N ARG A 77 -6.75 7.61 -9.72
CA ARG A 77 -6.54 8.82 -8.88
C ARG A 77 -7.47 8.84 -7.67
N GLY A 78 -6.97 9.41 -6.57
CA GLY A 78 -7.75 9.63 -5.36
C GLY A 78 -8.28 8.34 -4.74
N LEU A 79 -9.56 8.36 -4.38
CA LEU A 79 -10.26 7.23 -3.75
C LEU A 79 -10.64 6.11 -4.74
N ARG A 80 -10.59 6.35 -6.06
CA ARG A 80 -10.80 5.29 -7.08
C ARG A 80 -9.76 4.15 -7.05
N ARG A 81 -8.73 4.32 -6.21
CA ARG A 81 -7.74 3.27 -5.92
C ARG A 81 -8.26 2.23 -4.91
N LEU A 82 -9.37 2.54 -4.24
CA LEU A 82 -10.01 1.66 -3.25
C LEU A 82 -11.06 0.77 -3.88
N ASP A 83 -11.57 1.15 -5.06
CA ASP A 83 -12.50 0.34 -5.83
C ASP A 83 -11.86 -1.02 -6.09
N GLU A 84 -12.56 -2.08 -5.69
CA GLU A 84 -12.18 -3.45 -6.07
C GLU A 84 -12.06 -3.52 -7.60
N PHE A 85 -11.24 -4.44 -8.10
CA PHE A 85 -11.22 -4.70 -9.54
C PHE A 85 -12.60 -5.23 -9.93
N GLY A 86 -13.50 -4.31 -10.32
CA GLY A 86 -14.74 -4.63 -11.02
C GLY A 86 -14.43 -5.11 -12.42
#